data_AF-A0A519VWE0-F1
#
_entry.id   AF-A0A519VWE0-F1
#
_cell.length_a   1.000
_cell.length_b   1.000
_cell.length_c   1.000
_cell.angle_alpha   90.00
_cell.angle_beta   90.00
_cell.angle_gamma   90.00
#
_symmetry.space_group_name_H-M   'P 1'
#
loop_
_entity.id
_entity.type
_entity.pdbx_description
1 polymer ?
#
loop_
_entity_poly.entity_id
_entity_poly.type
_entity_poly.pdbx_seq_one_letter_code
_entity_poly.pdbx_strand_id
1 'polypeptide(L)'
;MYFGGENTHVKNNFVDHFCSIKDDGGGIYTFTGVVNTNFTNRSIVNNIITNGIGVKEGTIAENGTVVGIYLDDNVTGVNVSNNTVSTIADNGIFIHNARNNSITQNTVYNCGAAFGTGHDNLGYAIANISVSENIFFAKYTNQWASKLISKTNDISRIGSLDNNYYLRPFDDNKVIHTQQFIHSPSYLEMNLDVPNWAVQFNQDKNSKKSPLSFPTFILNKAIGANRFLNGKFITDIAGTMFYGDGTTSALLDNTNKLAAQGSLKLTSSARSYLLINVGAVDASKHYVLRFKASGSKDANIKAFLRQWNAPHAIISTISTVKLTGAVTAYECVFSFPTSEPNTCITIQSDNENLVYWLDDIEFSEADVTITNPDDFIRFEYNASDVAKTVKLDAAYIDARNVSYS
;
A
#
# COMPACT_ATOMS: atom_id res chain seq x y z
N MET A 1 -22.62 -15.56 2.30
CA MET A 1 -23.79 -15.70 3.20
C MET A 1 -24.49 -14.36 3.28
N TYR A 2 -25.81 -14.29 3.06
CA TYR A 2 -26.58 -13.04 3.19
C TYR A 2 -27.39 -13.02 4.48
N PHE A 3 -27.49 -11.86 5.13
CA PHE A 3 -28.44 -11.62 6.22
C PHE A 3 -29.02 -10.20 6.17
N GLY A 4 -30.22 -10.02 6.71
CA GLY A 4 -30.94 -8.74 6.71
C GLY A 4 -31.94 -8.64 7.88
N GLY A 5 -32.70 -7.55 7.93
CA GLY A 5 -33.66 -7.31 9.01
C GLY A 5 -32.99 -6.99 10.35
N GLU A 6 -33.79 -6.91 11.41
CA GLU A 6 -33.35 -6.60 12.77
C GLU A 6 -33.04 -7.88 13.58
N ASN A 7 -32.28 -7.78 14.67
CA ASN A 7 -32.02 -8.90 15.60
C ASN A 7 -31.41 -10.15 14.93
N THR A 8 -30.54 -9.94 13.93
CA THR A 8 -29.97 -11.03 13.14
C THR A 8 -28.47 -11.20 13.40
N HIS A 9 -28.04 -12.45 13.59
CA HIS A 9 -26.71 -12.78 14.09
C HIS A 9 -26.06 -13.90 13.26
N VAL A 10 -24.88 -13.61 12.71
CA VAL A 10 -24.03 -14.56 11.97
C VAL A 10 -22.80 -14.88 12.81
N LYS A 11 -22.74 -16.07 13.41
CA LYS A 11 -21.69 -16.41 14.38
C LYS A 11 -21.08 -17.79 14.17
N ASN A 12 -19.78 -17.92 14.43
CA ASN A 12 -19.06 -19.19 14.47
C ASN A 12 -19.11 -20.00 13.16
N ASN A 13 -19.09 -19.30 12.01
CA ASN A 13 -19.06 -19.95 10.70
C ASN A 13 -17.63 -20.04 10.16
N PHE A 14 -17.38 -21.09 9.38
CA PHE A 14 -16.23 -21.17 8.49
C PHE A 14 -16.71 -21.00 7.05
N VAL A 15 -16.31 -19.90 6.42
CA VAL A 15 -16.64 -19.55 5.03
C VAL A 15 -15.36 -19.60 4.22
N ASP A 16 -15.33 -20.44 3.20
CA ASP A 16 -14.12 -20.76 2.46
C ASP A 16 -14.42 -20.92 0.97
N HIS A 17 -13.44 -20.61 0.11
CA HIS A 17 -13.50 -20.73 -1.36
C HIS A 17 -14.80 -20.19 -1.97
N PHE A 18 -15.04 -18.89 -1.81
CA PHE A 18 -16.24 -18.23 -2.33
C PHE A 18 -15.93 -17.27 -3.48
N CYS A 19 -16.97 -16.94 -4.26
CA CYS A 19 -16.85 -16.12 -5.46
C CYS A 19 -15.79 -16.65 -6.46
N SER A 20 -15.79 -17.96 -6.72
CA SER A 20 -14.82 -18.63 -7.60
C SER A 20 -15.13 -18.51 -9.10
N ILE A 21 -16.35 -18.10 -9.45
CA ILE A 21 -16.83 -17.96 -10.84
C ILE A 21 -17.59 -16.64 -11.08
N LYS A 22 -17.69 -15.80 -10.06
CA LYS A 22 -18.41 -14.51 -10.06
C LYS A 22 -17.62 -13.50 -9.27
N ASP A 23 -17.79 -12.23 -9.61
CA ASP A 23 -17.20 -11.12 -8.88
C ASP A 23 -18.25 -10.31 -8.11
N ASP A 24 -17.80 -9.29 -7.38
CA ASP A 24 -18.66 -8.34 -6.63
C ASP A 24 -19.57 -9.04 -5.59
N GLY A 25 -18.96 -9.86 -4.75
CA GLY A 25 -19.66 -10.65 -3.75
C GLY A 25 -18.95 -10.66 -2.40
N GLY A 26 -19.72 -10.97 -1.34
CA GLY A 26 -19.25 -11.04 0.03
C GLY A 26 -19.28 -12.46 0.62
N GLY A 27 -18.23 -12.85 1.34
CA GLY A 27 -18.23 -14.07 2.16
C GLY A 27 -19.36 -14.02 3.19
N ILE A 28 -19.50 -12.88 3.87
CA ILE A 28 -20.69 -12.48 4.62
C ILE A 28 -21.12 -11.10 4.10
N TYR A 29 -22.37 -10.99 3.67
CA TYR A 29 -22.93 -9.84 2.98
C TYR A 29 -24.24 -9.39 3.65
N THR A 30 -24.43 -8.08 3.78
CA THR A 30 -25.70 -7.47 4.17
C THR A 30 -25.88 -6.16 3.45
N PHE A 31 -27.14 -5.81 3.19
CA PHE A 31 -27.55 -4.65 2.41
C PHE A 31 -28.87 -4.08 2.96
N THR A 32 -28.97 -2.75 3.04
CA THR A 32 -30.22 -2.06 3.38
C THR A 32 -30.83 -1.39 2.15
N GLY A 33 -30.01 -0.78 1.31
CA GLY A 33 -30.44 -0.08 0.10
C GLY A 33 -31.06 1.29 0.33
N VAL A 34 -31.58 1.87 -0.76
CA VAL A 34 -31.98 3.30 -0.83
C VAL A 34 -33.13 3.70 0.10
N VAL A 35 -33.97 2.74 0.53
CA VAL A 35 -35.03 2.99 1.52
C VAL A 35 -34.43 3.42 2.86
N ASN A 36 -33.18 3.04 3.11
CA ASN A 36 -32.37 3.53 4.20
C ASN A 36 -32.95 3.24 5.61
N THR A 37 -33.64 2.11 5.74
CA THR A 37 -34.22 1.65 7.00
C THR A 37 -33.13 1.44 8.05
N ASN A 38 -33.31 2.02 9.24
CA ASN A 38 -32.42 1.76 10.36
C ASN A 38 -32.77 0.38 10.97
N PHE A 39 -31.81 -0.52 10.95
CA PHE A 39 -31.84 -1.77 11.72
C PHE A 39 -30.87 -1.69 12.91
N THR A 40 -31.20 -2.40 13.99
CA THR A 40 -30.37 -2.50 15.19
C THR A 40 -30.14 -3.96 15.63
N ASN A 41 -29.28 -4.14 16.63
CA ASN A 41 -28.98 -5.45 17.24
C ASN A 41 -28.58 -6.52 16.21
N ARG A 42 -27.65 -6.20 15.30
CA ARG A 42 -27.14 -7.13 14.30
C ARG A 42 -25.69 -7.47 14.60
N SER A 43 -25.24 -8.68 14.29
CA SER A 43 -23.82 -9.01 14.51
C SER A 43 -23.24 -10.07 13.60
N ILE A 44 -21.94 -9.93 13.35
CA ILE A 44 -21.07 -10.85 12.61
C ILE A 44 -19.90 -11.15 13.54
N VAL A 45 -19.92 -12.32 14.22
CA VAL A 45 -19.00 -12.57 15.35
C VAL A 45 -18.31 -13.94 15.26
N ASN A 46 -17.00 -14.00 15.55
CA ASN A 46 -16.24 -15.25 15.65
C ASN A 46 -16.30 -16.12 14.37
N ASN A 47 -16.41 -15.51 13.20
CA ASN A 47 -16.37 -16.25 11.94
C ASN A 47 -14.93 -16.30 11.40
N ILE A 48 -14.61 -17.36 10.66
CA ILE A 48 -13.40 -17.48 9.86
C ILE A 48 -13.83 -17.40 8.39
N ILE A 49 -13.37 -16.37 7.67
CA ILE A 49 -13.69 -16.13 6.27
C ILE A 49 -12.39 -16.12 5.48
N THR A 50 -12.22 -17.04 4.55
CA THR A 50 -10.98 -17.13 3.77
C THR A 50 -11.20 -17.51 2.31
N ASN A 51 -10.20 -17.25 1.48
CA ASN A 51 -10.16 -17.64 0.07
C ASN A 51 -11.33 -17.05 -0.73
N GLY A 52 -11.49 -15.72 -0.66
CA GLY A 52 -12.37 -14.97 -1.54
C GLY A 52 -11.66 -14.68 -2.85
N ILE A 53 -12.02 -15.41 -3.91
CA ILE A 53 -11.20 -15.53 -5.14
C ILE A 53 -11.44 -14.38 -6.12
N GLY A 54 -12.70 -14.18 -6.52
CA GLY A 54 -13.07 -13.18 -7.52
C GLY A 54 -12.67 -13.56 -8.94
N VAL A 55 -13.41 -13.06 -9.91
CA VAL A 55 -13.18 -13.33 -11.34
C VAL A 55 -13.28 -12.02 -12.09
N LYS A 56 -12.12 -11.43 -12.37
CA LYS A 56 -12.01 -10.09 -12.99
C LYS A 56 -12.24 -10.11 -14.50
N GLU A 57 -12.19 -11.29 -15.13
CA GLU A 57 -12.36 -11.49 -16.56
C GLU A 57 -13.67 -10.87 -17.05
N GLY A 58 -13.59 -10.02 -18.08
CA GLY A 58 -14.73 -9.24 -18.56
C GLY A 58 -14.83 -7.82 -17.98
N THR A 59 -13.91 -7.44 -17.09
CA THR A 59 -13.78 -6.07 -16.55
C THR A 59 -12.39 -5.49 -16.86
N ILE A 60 -12.23 -4.18 -16.61
CA ILE A 60 -10.92 -3.50 -16.63
C ILE A 60 -10.23 -3.51 -15.25
N ALA A 61 -10.81 -4.17 -14.25
CA ALA A 61 -10.27 -4.19 -12.91
C ALA A 61 -8.95 -4.97 -12.86
N GLU A 62 -8.02 -4.51 -12.02
CA GLU A 62 -6.72 -5.17 -11.87
C GLU A 62 -6.82 -6.48 -11.07
N ASN A 63 -7.75 -6.54 -10.11
CA ASN A 63 -8.03 -7.66 -9.22
C ASN A 63 -9.53 -7.99 -9.22
N GLY A 64 -9.90 -9.17 -8.70
CA GLY A 64 -11.31 -9.47 -8.42
C GLY A 64 -11.83 -8.59 -7.28
N THR A 65 -13.04 -8.06 -7.39
CA THR A 65 -13.72 -7.16 -6.44
C THR A 65 -14.49 -7.91 -5.35
N VAL A 66 -13.90 -8.98 -4.81
CA VAL A 66 -14.52 -9.82 -3.77
C VAL A 66 -14.19 -9.32 -2.38
N VAL A 67 -15.18 -9.36 -1.49
CA VAL A 67 -15.09 -8.88 -0.12
C VAL A 67 -15.25 -10.01 0.90
N GLY A 68 -14.51 -9.98 2.00
CA GLY A 68 -14.68 -10.93 3.12
C GLY A 68 -15.99 -10.68 3.86
N ILE A 69 -16.08 -9.53 4.54
CA ILE A 69 -17.29 -9.04 5.22
C ILE A 69 -17.70 -7.73 4.56
N TYR A 70 -18.90 -7.70 3.98
CA TYR A 70 -19.40 -6.59 3.19
C TYR A 70 -20.67 -6.00 3.82
N LEU A 71 -20.55 -4.79 4.37
CA LEU A 71 -21.66 -3.97 4.85
C LEU A 71 -22.03 -2.97 3.75
N ASP A 72 -22.97 -3.37 2.90
CA ASP A 72 -23.30 -2.68 1.66
C ASP A 72 -24.49 -1.74 1.80
N ASP A 73 -24.43 -0.58 1.17
CA ASP A 73 -25.42 0.49 1.13
C ASP A 73 -26.38 0.61 2.31
N ASN A 74 -26.18 1.68 3.10
CA ASN A 74 -27.09 2.13 4.16
C ASN A 74 -27.26 1.13 5.32
N VAL A 75 -26.32 0.21 5.50
CA VAL A 75 -26.30 -0.74 6.63
C VAL A 75 -26.07 -0.01 7.96
N THR A 76 -26.86 -0.34 8.98
CA THR A 76 -26.75 0.19 10.35
C THR A 76 -26.78 -0.84 11.48
N GLY A 77 -26.19 -0.54 12.63
CA GLY A 77 -26.37 -1.34 13.85
C GLY A 77 -25.77 -2.74 13.78
N VAL A 78 -24.75 -2.95 12.95
CA VAL A 78 -23.98 -4.20 12.87
C VAL A 78 -22.75 -4.11 13.74
N ASN A 79 -22.59 -5.06 14.66
CA ASN A 79 -21.34 -5.31 15.38
C ASN A 79 -20.55 -6.43 14.67
N VAL A 80 -19.45 -6.07 14.03
CA VAL A 80 -18.50 -6.97 13.36
C VAL A 80 -17.32 -7.18 14.29
N SER A 81 -17.26 -8.32 14.99
CA SER A 81 -16.21 -8.52 15.98
C SER A 81 -15.60 -9.91 16.06
N ASN A 82 -14.32 -9.97 16.44
CA ASN A 82 -13.58 -11.21 16.66
C ASN A 82 -13.58 -12.17 15.44
N ASN A 83 -13.76 -11.64 14.23
CA ASN A 83 -13.67 -12.45 13.02
C ASN A 83 -12.21 -12.56 12.58
N THR A 84 -11.89 -13.68 11.96
CA THR A 84 -10.64 -13.88 11.22
C THR A 84 -10.98 -13.84 9.73
N VAL A 85 -10.43 -12.88 9.00
CA VAL A 85 -10.62 -12.73 7.56
C VAL A 85 -9.27 -12.85 6.87
N SER A 86 -9.13 -13.72 5.88
CA SER A 86 -7.86 -13.90 5.19
C SER A 86 -7.95 -14.21 3.71
N THR A 87 -6.91 -13.86 2.94
CA THR A 87 -6.78 -14.26 1.53
C THR A 87 -8.03 -13.87 0.72
N ILE A 88 -8.31 -12.56 0.70
CA ILE A 88 -9.43 -11.95 -0.02
C ILE A 88 -8.88 -11.08 -1.16
N ALA A 89 -9.42 -11.25 -2.37
CA ALA A 89 -8.92 -10.57 -3.57
C ALA A 89 -8.95 -9.04 -3.48
N ASP A 90 -10.02 -8.46 -2.91
CA ASP A 90 -10.15 -7.01 -2.72
C ASP A 90 -10.18 -6.64 -1.23
N ASN A 91 -11.34 -6.44 -0.62
CA ASN A 91 -11.42 -5.94 0.75
C ASN A 91 -11.68 -7.04 1.78
N GLY A 92 -10.90 -7.12 2.85
CA GLY A 92 -11.19 -8.03 3.95
C GLY A 92 -12.49 -7.67 4.67
N ILE A 93 -12.60 -6.43 5.16
CA ILE A 93 -13.84 -5.83 5.67
C ILE A 93 -14.11 -4.54 4.90
N PHE A 94 -15.28 -4.45 4.27
CA PHE A 94 -15.69 -3.29 3.49
C PHE A 94 -16.98 -2.65 4.00
N ILE A 95 -16.93 -1.33 4.14
CA ILE A 95 -18.06 -0.49 4.57
C ILE A 95 -18.44 0.41 3.40
N HIS A 96 -19.58 0.13 2.76
CA HIS A 96 -20.06 0.90 1.62
C HIS A 96 -21.32 1.69 2.01
N ASN A 97 -21.23 3.02 1.98
CA ASN A 97 -22.33 3.94 2.29
C ASN A 97 -23.09 3.62 3.61
N ALA A 98 -22.41 3.04 4.60
CA ALA A 98 -23.02 2.50 5.82
C ALA A 98 -22.71 3.38 7.04
N ARG A 99 -23.52 3.27 8.10
CA ARG A 99 -23.39 4.12 9.30
C ARG A 99 -23.76 3.42 10.59
N ASN A 100 -23.32 3.93 11.74
CA ASN A 100 -23.67 3.38 13.06
C ASN A 100 -23.30 1.90 13.21
N ASN A 101 -22.11 1.50 12.79
CA ASN A 101 -21.61 0.12 12.88
C ASN A 101 -20.31 0.09 13.71
N SER A 102 -20.03 -1.05 14.34
CA SER A 102 -18.78 -1.28 15.09
C SER A 102 -17.98 -2.42 14.48
N ILE A 103 -16.69 -2.19 14.28
CA ILE A 103 -15.74 -3.12 13.66
C ILE A 103 -14.61 -3.27 14.67
N THR A 104 -14.66 -4.33 15.49
CA THR A 104 -13.74 -4.44 16.63
C THR A 104 -13.08 -5.80 16.76
N GLN A 105 -11.81 -5.82 17.16
CA GLN A 105 -11.12 -7.07 17.52
C GLN A 105 -11.04 -8.11 16.38
N ASN A 106 -11.15 -7.68 15.12
CA ASN A 106 -11.01 -8.57 13.97
C ASN A 106 -9.53 -8.74 13.61
N THR A 107 -9.16 -9.92 13.12
CA THR A 107 -7.86 -10.16 12.49
C THR A 107 -8.08 -10.29 10.99
N VAL A 108 -7.49 -9.38 10.22
CA VAL A 108 -7.62 -9.35 8.77
C VAL A 108 -6.23 -9.45 8.14
N TYR A 109 -6.00 -10.48 7.34
CA TYR A 109 -4.67 -10.84 6.84
C TYR A 109 -4.68 -11.10 5.34
N ASN A 110 -3.66 -10.63 4.61
CA ASN A 110 -3.47 -10.97 3.20
C ASN A 110 -4.71 -10.67 2.33
N CYS A 111 -5.23 -9.46 2.44
CA CYS A 111 -6.33 -8.97 1.60
C CYS A 111 -5.81 -7.81 0.72
N GLY A 112 -6.43 -7.56 -0.43
CA GLY A 112 -6.13 -6.38 -1.27
C GLY A 112 -6.08 -5.09 -0.42
N ALA A 113 -7.13 -4.83 0.35
CA ALA A 113 -7.10 -3.97 1.52
C ALA A 113 -7.67 -4.71 2.74
N ALA A 114 -7.02 -4.64 3.89
CA ALA A 114 -7.54 -5.29 5.09
C ALA A 114 -8.84 -4.61 5.60
N PHE A 115 -8.85 -3.28 5.66
CA PHE A 115 -10.06 -2.50 5.93
C PHE A 115 -10.31 -1.49 4.81
N GLY A 116 -11.54 -1.38 4.35
CA GLY A 116 -11.89 -0.42 3.32
C GLY A 116 -13.23 0.26 3.53
N THR A 117 -13.34 1.46 2.95
CA THR A 117 -14.60 2.21 2.89
C THR A 117 -14.86 2.76 1.49
N GLY A 118 -16.12 2.81 1.08
CA GLY A 118 -16.54 3.45 -0.16
C GLY A 118 -17.77 4.32 0.05
N HIS A 119 -17.65 5.61 -0.26
CA HIS A 119 -18.80 6.52 -0.31
C HIS A 119 -19.05 6.99 -1.75
N ASP A 120 -20.23 6.64 -2.28
CA ASP A 120 -20.66 6.99 -3.63
C ASP A 120 -22.13 7.47 -3.67
N ASN A 121 -22.75 7.51 -4.86
CA ASN A 121 -24.12 8.00 -5.05
C ASN A 121 -25.23 6.97 -4.78
N LEU A 122 -24.88 5.72 -4.46
CA LEU A 122 -25.85 4.64 -4.22
C LEU A 122 -26.42 4.68 -2.79
N GLY A 123 -25.71 5.29 -1.85
CA GLY A 123 -26.18 5.46 -0.49
C GLY A 123 -25.74 6.76 0.19
N TYR A 124 -25.92 6.80 1.51
CA TYR A 124 -25.61 7.95 2.33
C TYR A 124 -24.14 7.96 2.73
N ALA A 125 -23.65 9.15 3.12
CA ALA A 125 -22.30 9.30 3.64
C ALA A 125 -22.04 8.35 4.81
N ILE A 126 -20.84 7.77 4.80
CA ILE A 126 -20.36 6.92 5.88
C ILE A 126 -20.19 7.77 7.14
N ALA A 127 -20.75 7.32 8.25
CA ALA A 127 -20.71 8.06 9.50
C ALA A 127 -20.85 7.14 10.71
N ASN A 128 -20.35 7.57 11.86
CA ASN A 128 -20.49 6.86 13.14
C ASN A 128 -20.01 5.39 13.07
N ILE A 129 -18.91 5.14 12.37
CA ILE A 129 -18.23 3.86 12.39
C ILE A 129 -17.22 3.85 13.54
N SER A 130 -17.31 2.85 14.42
CA SER A 130 -16.33 2.62 15.48
C SER A 130 -15.39 1.50 15.06
N VAL A 131 -14.13 1.82 14.76
CA VAL A 131 -13.12 0.84 14.33
C VAL A 131 -12.00 0.79 15.37
N SER A 132 -11.93 -0.28 16.15
CA SER A 132 -10.92 -0.36 17.21
C SER A 132 -10.43 -1.76 17.51
N GLU A 133 -9.20 -1.85 17.99
CA GLU A 133 -8.58 -3.12 18.43
C GLU A 133 -8.45 -4.18 17.32
N ASN A 134 -8.54 -3.79 16.05
CA ASN A 134 -8.36 -4.72 14.93
C ASN A 134 -6.89 -4.89 14.58
N ILE A 135 -6.55 -6.04 14.01
CA ILE A 135 -5.27 -6.30 13.35
C ILE A 135 -5.52 -6.27 11.84
N PHE A 136 -4.97 -5.28 11.17
CA PHE A 136 -5.01 -5.10 9.72
C PHE A 136 -3.63 -5.37 9.13
N PHE A 137 -3.43 -6.57 8.60
CA PHE A 137 -2.14 -7.07 8.16
C PHE A 137 -2.09 -7.20 6.63
N ALA A 138 -1.29 -6.34 5.99
CA ALA A 138 -0.97 -6.42 4.58
C ALA A 138 0.30 -7.26 4.40
N LYS A 139 0.15 -8.44 3.77
CA LYS A 139 1.23 -9.41 3.56
C LYS A 139 2.21 -8.94 2.50
N TYR A 140 1.70 -8.34 1.43
CA TYR A 140 2.50 -7.87 0.28
C TYR A 140 2.51 -6.34 0.19
N THR A 141 3.54 -5.79 -0.46
CA THR A 141 3.74 -4.34 -0.59
C THR A 141 2.67 -3.64 -1.44
N ASN A 142 1.98 -4.37 -2.32
CA ASN A 142 0.89 -3.86 -3.15
C ASN A 142 -0.49 -3.92 -2.49
N GLN A 143 -0.61 -4.54 -1.31
CA GLN A 143 -1.85 -4.52 -0.53
C GLN A 143 -1.96 -3.19 0.23
N TRP A 144 -3.05 -2.96 0.97
CA TRP A 144 -3.22 -1.85 1.92
C TRP A 144 -3.65 -2.35 3.29
N ALA A 145 -3.18 -1.71 4.36
CA ALA A 145 -3.75 -1.97 5.68
C ALA A 145 -5.12 -1.29 5.83
N SER A 146 -5.27 -0.10 5.25
CA SER A 146 -6.55 0.60 5.15
C SER A 146 -6.68 1.35 3.82
N LYS A 147 -7.87 1.32 3.22
CA LYS A 147 -8.21 2.02 1.98
C LYS A 147 -9.54 2.77 2.11
N LEU A 148 -9.49 4.10 2.24
CA LEU A 148 -10.66 4.93 2.51
C LEU A 148 -11.01 5.79 1.31
N ILE A 149 -12.14 5.49 0.66
CA ILE A 149 -12.56 6.15 -0.57
C ILE A 149 -13.85 6.92 -0.34
N SER A 150 -13.91 8.16 -0.83
CA SER A 150 -15.11 8.98 -0.81
C SER A 150 -15.26 9.88 -2.03
N LYS A 151 -16.49 10.01 -2.52
CA LYS A 151 -16.89 11.01 -3.53
C LYS A 151 -16.85 12.45 -3.01
N THR A 152 -16.70 12.66 -1.70
CA THR A 152 -16.58 13.99 -1.09
C THR A 152 -15.38 14.08 -0.14
N ASN A 153 -15.17 15.22 0.51
CA ASN A 153 -14.19 15.37 1.59
C ASN A 153 -14.84 15.13 2.96
N ASP A 154 -15.13 13.87 3.25
CA ASP A 154 -15.78 13.45 4.50
C ASP A 154 -15.08 12.27 5.20
N ILE A 155 -13.88 11.91 4.77
CA ILE A 155 -13.07 10.87 5.43
C ILE A 155 -12.86 11.20 6.91
N SER A 156 -12.71 12.48 7.28
CA SER A 156 -12.60 12.91 8.68
C SER A 156 -13.87 12.72 9.51
N ARG A 157 -15.00 12.41 8.88
CA ARG A 157 -16.34 12.28 9.49
C ARG A 157 -16.88 10.85 9.50
N ILE A 158 -16.12 9.87 9.02
CA ILE A 158 -16.58 8.46 8.96
C ILE A 158 -16.84 7.87 10.35
N GLY A 159 -16.20 8.40 11.39
CA GLY A 159 -16.37 7.96 12.77
C GLY A 159 -15.06 8.05 13.55
N SER A 160 -14.79 7.03 14.37
CA SER A 160 -13.59 6.93 15.21
C SER A 160 -12.82 5.68 14.86
N LEU A 161 -11.55 5.84 14.51
CA LEU A 161 -10.60 4.77 14.30
C LEU A 161 -9.52 4.93 15.38
N ASP A 162 -9.34 3.97 16.28
CA ASP A 162 -8.28 4.03 17.30
C ASP A 162 -7.89 2.66 17.85
N ASN A 163 -6.69 2.53 18.41
CA ASN A 163 -6.14 1.27 18.96
C ASN A 163 -6.09 0.11 17.95
N ASN A 164 -5.95 0.39 16.66
CA ASN A 164 -5.77 -0.62 15.62
C ASN A 164 -4.28 -0.93 15.38
N TYR A 165 -3.98 -2.11 14.87
CA TYR A 165 -2.65 -2.52 14.43
C TYR A 165 -2.62 -2.54 12.91
N TYR A 166 -1.91 -1.58 12.30
CA TYR A 166 -1.72 -1.52 10.85
C TYR A 166 -0.35 -2.09 10.50
N LEU A 167 -0.33 -3.36 10.08
CA LEU A 167 0.90 -4.11 9.91
C LEU A 167 1.22 -4.28 8.42
N ARG A 168 2.40 -3.78 8.03
CA ARG A 168 2.99 -3.84 6.70
C ARG A 168 4.49 -4.03 6.82
N PRO A 169 4.96 -5.23 7.17
CA PRO A 169 6.36 -5.42 7.54
C PRO A 169 7.33 -5.26 6.37
N PHE A 170 6.87 -5.26 5.11
CA PHE A 170 7.71 -5.07 3.93
C PHE A 170 7.64 -3.66 3.32
N ASP A 171 6.65 -2.84 3.68
CA ASP A 171 6.53 -1.45 3.22
C ASP A 171 5.59 -0.64 4.12
N ASP A 172 6.16 0.11 5.06
CA ASP A 172 5.41 0.91 6.04
C ASP A 172 5.22 2.38 5.60
N ASN A 173 5.50 2.72 4.33
CA ASN A 173 5.34 4.09 3.83
C ASN A 173 3.94 4.37 3.27
N LYS A 174 3.18 3.30 2.94
CA LYS A 174 1.84 3.39 2.32
C LYS A 174 0.83 2.57 3.11
N VAL A 175 0.62 2.95 4.37
CA VAL A 175 -0.22 2.19 5.30
C VAL A 175 -1.70 2.41 5.04
N ILE A 176 -2.08 3.68 4.99
CA ILE A 176 -3.45 4.15 4.85
C ILE A 176 -3.55 4.92 3.54
N HIS A 177 -4.33 4.38 2.62
CA HIS A 177 -4.62 5.00 1.34
C HIS A 177 -5.94 5.75 1.43
N THR A 178 -5.98 6.99 0.95
CA THR A 178 -7.19 7.80 0.93
C THR A 178 -7.44 8.38 -0.45
N GLN A 179 -8.70 8.38 -0.87
CA GLN A 179 -9.17 9.03 -2.08
C GLN A 179 -10.39 9.88 -1.75
N GLN A 180 -10.32 11.16 -2.07
CA GLN A 180 -11.41 12.12 -1.86
C GLN A 180 -11.82 12.75 -3.18
N PHE A 181 -13.09 13.14 -3.26
CA PHE A 181 -13.68 13.72 -4.47
C PHE A 181 -13.51 12.81 -5.69
N ILE A 182 -13.69 11.49 -5.51
CA ILE A 182 -13.67 10.56 -6.65
C ILE A 182 -14.69 11.02 -7.70
N HIS A 183 -14.25 11.07 -8.96
CA HIS A 183 -15.00 11.61 -10.11
C HIS A 183 -15.16 13.14 -10.20
N SER A 184 -14.36 13.91 -9.45
CA SER A 184 -14.30 15.38 -9.55
C SER A 184 -12.94 15.86 -10.07
N PRO A 185 -12.85 17.03 -10.73
CA PRO A 185 -11.59 17.72 -11.00
C PRO A 185 -10.75 18.03 -9.75
N SER A 186 -11.38 18.03 -8.57
CA SER A 186 -10.71 18.21 -7.26
C SER A 186 -10.25 16.89 -6.62
N TYR A 187 -10.14 15.81 -7.41
CA TYR A 187 -9.66 14.51 -6.93
C TYR A 187 -8.36 14.65 -6.14
N LEU A 188 -8.34 14.05 -4.95
CA LEU A 188 -7.20 14.04 -4.06
C LEU A 188 -6.90 12.62 -3.63
N GLU A 189 -5.65 12.20 -3.81
CA GLU A 189 -5.14 10.90 -3.39
C GLU A 189 -3.97 11.09 -2.43
N MET A 190 -3.97 10.34 -1.32
CA MET A 190 -2.87 10.38 -0.36
C MET A 190 -2.55 8.98 0.13
N ASN A 191 -1.25 8.69 0.23
CA ASN A 191 -0.72 7.51 0.90
C ASN A 191 -0.01 7.98 2.17
N LEU A 192 -0.49 7.50 3.32
CA LEU A 192 -0.07 7.97 4.63
C LEU A 192 0.50 6.81 5.45
N ASP A 193 1.55 7.08 6.22
CA ASP A 193 1.90 6.25 7.37
C ASP A 193 0.97 6.58 8.56
N VAL A 194 0.99 5.75 9.59
CA VAL A 194 0.10 5.92 10.76
C VAL A 194 0.31 7.28 11.45
N PRO A 195 1.55 7.77 11.68
CA PRO A 195 1.75 9.11 12.27
C PRO A 195 1.15 10.25 11.45
N ASN A 196 1.37 10.27 10.13
CA ASN A 196 0.82 11.34 9.28
C ASN A 196 -0.71 11.28 9.20
N TRP A 197 -1.29 10.08 9.12
CA TRP A 197 -2.73 9.89 9.24
C TRP A 197 -3.27 10.45 10.55
N ALA A 198 -2.61 10.14 11.67
CA ALA A 198 -3.06 10.58 12.98
C ALA A 198 -3.04 12.11 13.14
N VAL A 199 -2.02 12.77 12.59
CA VAL A 199 -1.94 14.24 12.59
C VAL A 199 -2.99 14.85 11.65
N GLN A 200 -3.11 14.32 10.43
CA GLN A 200 -3.94 14.92 9.39
C GLN A 200 -5.45 14.77 9.64
N PHE A 201 -5.88 13.59 10.13
CA PHE A 201 -7.29 13.28 10.34
C PHE A 201 -7.69 13.27 11.82
N ASN A 202 -6.74 13.44 12.74
CA ASN A 202 -6.96 13.37 14.19
C ASN A 202 -7.58 12.02 14.64
N GLN A 203 -7.11 10.93 14.02
CA GLN A 203 -7.53 9.55 14.25
C GLN A 203 -6.35 8.69 14.74
N ASP A 204 -6.60 7.46 15.20
CA ASP A 204 -5.59 6.42 15.40
C ASP A 204 -4.37 6.83 16.25
N LYS A 205 -4.57 7.71 17.24
CA LYS A 205 -3.50 8.22 18.10
C LYS A 205 -2.80 7.12 18.91
N ASN A 206 -3.53 6.06 19.22
CA ASN A 206 -3.02 4.93 20.01
C ASN A 206 -2.73 3.70 19.14
N SER A 207 -2.96 3.79 17.83
CA SER A 207 -2.72 2.70 16.89
C SER A 207 -1.24 2.44 16.66
N LYS A 208 -0.93 1.21 16.26
CA LYS A 208 0.44 0.70 16.15
C LYS A 208 0.74 0.25 14.73
N LYS A 209 2.00 0.40 14.36
CA LYS A 209 2.58 -0.08 13.10
C LYS A 209 3.25 -1.44 13.27
N SER A 210 3.82 -1.97 12.19
CA SER A 210 4.63 -3.20 12.22
C SER A 210 5.69 -3.15 13.34
N PRO A 211 5.78 -4.16 14.22
CA PRO A 211 6.84 -4.24 15.22
C PRO A 211 8.21 -4.56 14.61
N LEU A 212 8.22 -5.21 13.45
CA LEU A 212 9.41 -5.54 12.66
C LEU A 212 9.26 -5.04 11.22
N SER A 213 10.39 -4.75 10.58
CA SER A 213 10.49 -4.41 9.17
C SER A 213 11.47 -5.37 8.48
N PHE A 214 11.11 -5.83 7.30
CA PHE A 214 11.88 -6.76 6.49
C PHE A 214 12.14 -6.17 5.10
N PRO A 215 13.31 -6.44 4.50
CA PRO A 215 13.59 -5.97 3.16
C PRO A 215 12.73 -6.72 2.13
N THR A 216 12.37 -6.06 1.03
CA THR A 216 11.60 -6.66 -0.08
C THR A 216 12.47 -7.53 -0.98
N PHE A 217 13.79 -7.44 -0.84
CA PHE A 217 14.78 -8.26 -1.55
C PHE A 217 16.11 -8.28 -0.78
N ILE A 218 16.99 -9.21 -1.15
CA ILE A 218 18.37 -9.29 -0.68
C ILE A 218 19.29 -9.13 -1.90
N LEU A 219 20.14 -8.10 -1.89
CA LEU A 219 21.20 -7.95 -2.88
C LEU A 219 22.36 -8.90 -2.53
N ASN A 220 22.53 -9.98 -3.29
CA ASN A 220 23.62 -10.93 -3.10
C ASN A 220 24.95 -10.31 -3.60
N LYS A 221 24.92 -9.68 -4.77
CA LYS A 221 26.04 -8.90 -5.34
C LYS A 221 25.59 -8.04 -6.51
N ALA A 222 26.29 -6.91 -6.70
CA ALA A 222 26.28 -6.18 -7.96
C ALA A 222 27.16 -6.91 -8.99
N ILE A 223 26.76 -6.85 -10.26
CA ILE A 223 27.44 -7.50 -11.38
C ILE A 223 27.88 -6.43 -12.39
N GLY A 224 29.19 -6.36 -12.60
CA GLY A 224 29.81 -5.39 -13.51
C GLY A 224 30.04 -4.02 -12.87
N ALA A 225 30.49 -3.06 -13.70
CA ALA A 225 30.76 -1.69 -13.27
C ALA A 225 29.47 -0.84 -13.25
N ASN A 226 29.52 0.29 -12.54
CA ASN A 226 28.47 1.30 -12.58
C ASN A 226 28.27 1.79 -14.03
N ARG A 227 27.03 1.73 -14.51
CA ARG A 227 26.65 2.13 -15.86
C ARG A 227 26.43 3.65 -16.00
N PHE A 228 26.33 4.37 -14.88
CA PHE A 228 26.32 5.84 -14.88
C PHE A 228 27.59 6.40 -14.24
N LEU A 229 28.56 6.79 -15.08
CA LEU A 229 29.89 7.18 -14.62
C LEU A 229 29.91 8.49 -13.81
N ASN A 230 28.98 9.42 -14.10
CA ASN A 230 28.90 10.71 -13.42
C ASN A 230 28.04 10.68 -12.14
N GLY A 231 27.94 9.51 -11.49
CA GLY A 231 27.09 9.32 -10.32
C GLY A 231 27.49 10.14 -9.08
N LYS A 232 28.74 10.62 -9.04
CA LYS A 232 29.32 11.39 -7.91
C LYS A 232 29.22 12.91 -8.08
N PHE A 233 28.78 13.38 -9.24
CA PHE A 233 28.59 14.79 -9.59
C PHE A 233 29.72 15.72 -9.09
N ILE A 234 30.98 15.38 -9.37
CA ILE A 234 32.13 16.14 -8.83
C ILE A 234 32.33 17.48 -9.55
N THR A 235 32.17 17.49 -10.88
CA THR A 235 32.50 18.64 -11.72
C THR A 235 31.29 19.27 -12.40
N ASP A 236 30.26 18.48 -12.67
CA ASP A 236 29.09 18.87 -13.45
C ASP A 236 27.93 17.87 -13.22
N ILE A 237 26.83 18.08 -13.95
CA ILE A 237 25.63 17.23 -13.95
C ILE A 237 25.42 16.52 -15.30
N ALA A 238 26.48 16.36 -16.10
CA ALA A 238 26.40 15.77 -17.43
C ALA A 238 25.86 14.34 -17.39
N GLY A 239 25.13 13.96 -18.45
CA GLY A 239 24.46 12.66 -18.55
C GLY A 239 23.10 12.60 -17.84
N THR A 240 22.64 13.70 -17.25
CA THR A 240 21.29 13.83 -16.69
C THR A 240 20.40 14.67 -17.61
N MET A 241 19.11 14.34 -17.63
CA MET A 241 18.07 15.17 -18.23
C MET A 241 16.96 15.34 -17.21
N PHE A 242 16.58 16.60 -16.93
CA PHE A 242 15.53 16.91 -15.96
C PHE A 242 14.49 17.82 -16.60
N TYR A 243 13.22 17.42 -16.50
CA TYR A 243 12.08 18.21 -16.98
C TYR A 243 10.85 17.95 -16.12
N GLY A 244 9.80 18.73 -16.30
CA GLY A 244 8.55 18.55 -15.58
C GLY A 244 7.42 19.37 -16.18
N ASP A 245 6.24 19.24 -15.59
CA ASP A 245 5.02 19.92 -16.04
C ASP A 245 4.98 21.41 -15.63
N GLY A 246 5.98 21.85 -14.86
CA GLY A 246 6.14 23.24 -14.41
C GLY A 246 7.59 23.71 -14.48
N THR A 247 7.92 24.73 -13.70
CA THR A 247 9.28 25.26 -13.64
C THR A 247 10.20 24.22 -13.03
N THR A 248 11.26 23.87 -13.76
CA THR A 248 12.26 22.91 -13.32
C THR A 248 13.67 23.50 -13.43
N SER A 249 14.55 23.12 -12.52
CA SER A 249 15.99 23.38 -12.63
C SER A 249 16.81 22.22 -12.08
N ALA A 250 17.94 21.96 -12.74
CA ALA A 250 18.95 21.01 -12.32
C ALA A 250 20.28 21.74 -12.24
N LEU A 251 20.97 21.65 -11.10
CA LEU A 251 22.21 22.36 -10.83
C LEU A 251 23.19 21.47 -10.09
N LEU A 252 24.47 21.70 -10.32
CA LEU A 252 25.52 21.21 -9.44
C LEU A 252 25.46 22.01 -8.12
N ASP A 253 25.31 21.32 -7.00
CA ASP A 253 25.33 21.91 -5.67
C ASP A 253 26.61 21.53 -4.90
N ASN A 254 27.46 22.54 -4.69
CA ASN A 254 28.75 22.41 -4.00
C ASN A 254 28.69 22.97 -2.56
N THR A 255 27.50 23.06 -1.97
CA THR A 255 27.32 23.56 -0.59
C THR A 255 27.52 22.49 0.49
N ASN A 256 28.00 21.30 0.11
CA ASN A 256 28.17 20.13 0.99
C ASN A 256 26.87 19.64 1.64
N LYS A 257 25.71 19.94 1.03
CA LYS A 257 24.40 19.54 1.55
C LYS A 257 24.25 18.02 1.63
N LEU A 258 24.79 17.30 0.64
CA LEU A 258 24.67 15.84 0.54
C LEU A 258 26.02 15.13 0.54
N ALA A 259 27.02 15.67 -0.17
CA ALA A 259 28.39 15.20 -0.15
C ALA A 259 29.39 16.35 -0.27
N ALA A 260 30.62 16.14 0.20
CA ALA A 260 31.68 17.15 0.23
C ALA A 260 32.22 17.51 -1.17
N GLN A 261 31.95 16.68 -2.18
CA GLN A 261 32.54 16.75 -3.52
C GLN A 261 31.60 17.35 -4.58
N GLY A 262 30.38 17.72 -4.20
CA GLY A 262 29.31 18.10 -5.12
C GLY A 262 28.12 17.14 -5.06
N SER A 263 26.95 17.59 -5.51
CA SER A 263 25.74 16.75 -5.63
C SER A 263 24.79 17.35 -6.68
N LEU A 264 23.90 16.53 -7.24
CA LEU A 264 22.86 17.00 -8.14
C LEU A 264 21.71 17.59 -7.33
N LYS A 265 21.42 18.88 -7.50
CA LYS A 265 20.24 19.55 -6.93
C LYS A 265 19.16 19.71 -7.99
N LEU A 266 17.96 19.24 -7.67
CA LEU A 266 16.78 19.29 -8.52
C LEU A 266 15.70 20.12 -7.85
N THR A 267 15.09 21.04 -8.58
CA THR A 267 13.98 21.87 -8.11
C THR A 267 12.83 21.79 -9.10
N SER A 268 11.62 21.49 -8.63
CA SER A 268 10.42 21.49 -9.46
C SER A 268 9.24 22.11 -8.72
N SER A 269 8.44 22.92 -9.43
CA SER A 269 7.16 23.42 -8.89
C SER A 269 6.03 22.39 -8.98
N ALA A 270 6.15 21.38 -9.84
CA ALA A 270 5.10 20.38 -10.12
C ALA A 270 5.71 18.99 -10.37
N ARG A 271 4.94 18.09 -10.99
CA ARG A 271 5.43 16.77 -11.41
C ARG A 271 6.68 16.90 -12.27
N SER A 272 7.69 16.08 -11.99
CA SER A 272 9.01 16.14 -12.65
C SER A 272 9.66 14.78 -12.81
N TYR A 273 10.62 14.72 -13.72
CA TYR A 273 11.30 13.52 -14.17
C TYR A 273 12.79 13.80 -14.31
N LEU A 274 13.62 13.08 -13.56
CA LEU A 274 15.05 12.94 -13.82
C LEU A 274 15.29 11.67 -14.62
N LEU A 275 16.02 11.78 -15.73
CA LEU A 275 16.37 10.69 -16.60
C LEU A 275 17.90 10.54 -16.65
N ILE A 276 18.35 9.29 -16.58
CA ILE A 276 19.76 8.93 -16.73
C ILE A 276 19.82 7.74 -17.70
N ASN A 277 20.42 7.95 -18.87
CA ASN A 277 20.58 6.87 -19.84
C ASN A 277 21.60 5.83 -19.33
N VAL A 278 21.23 4.55 -19.40
CA VAL A 278 22.03 3.42 -18.88
C VAL A 278 22.23 2.29 -19.90
N GLY A 279 21.90 2.55 -21.17
CA GLY A 279 22.03 1.58 -22.26
C GLY A 279 21.07 0.41 -22.16
N ALA A 280 21.51 -0.76 -22.61
CA ALA A 280 20.65 -1.94 -22.78
C ALA A 280 20.32 -2.67 -21.47
N VAL A 281 19.08 -3.16 -21.35
CA VAL A 281 18.64 -4.06 -20.29
C VAL A 281 18.00 -5.34 -20.87
N ASP A 282 17.98 -6.41 -20.09
CA ASP A 282 17.52 -7.74 -20.53
C ASP A 282 16.49 -8.34 -19.56
N ALA A 283 15.48 -9.01 -20.11
CA ALA A 283 14.39 -9.63 -19.37
C ALA A 283 14.75 -10.86 -18.54
N SER A 284 15.94 -11.43 -18.74
CA SER A 284 16.45 -12.53 -17.92
C SER A 284 17.21 -12.06 -16.67
N LYS A 285 17.31 -10.74 -16.43
CA LYS A 285 18.23 -10.16 -15.44
C LYS A 285 17.53 -9.32 -14.38
N HIS A 286 18.26 -9.07 -13.30
CA HIS A 286 17.92 -8.05 -12.31
C HIS A 286 18.88 -6.88 -12.41
N TYR A 287 18.41 -5.71 -12.04
CA TYR A 287 19.20 -4.50 -11.95
C TYR A 287 18.97 -3.84 -10.60
N VAL A 288 20.02 -3.23 -10.05
CA VAL A 288 19.95 -2.46 -8.81
C VAL A 288 20.34 -1.02 -9.08
N LEU A 289 19.55 -0.09 -8.55
CA LEU A 289 19.83 1.33 -8.46
C LEU A 289 20.10 1.68 -6.99
N ARG A 290 21.26 2.29 -6.73
CA ARG A 290 21.60 2.87 -5.44
C ARG A 290 21.87 4.35 -5.60
N PHE A 291 21.47 5.14 -4.61
CA PHE A 291 21.77 6.56 -4.56
C PHE A 291 21.58 7.09 -3.14
N LYS A 292 22.23 8.20 -2.82
CA LYS A 292 21.95 8.98 -1.62
C LYS A 292 21.03 10.14 -1.99
N ALA A 293 20.03 10.41 -1.14
CA ALA A 293 19.13 11.53 -1.37
C ALA A 293 18.73 12.24 -0.07
N SER A 294 18.32 13.49 -0.22
CA SER A 294 17.65 14.31 0.79
C SER A 294 16.66 15.24 0.09
N GLY A 295 15.51 15.49 0.72
CA GLY A 295 14.47 16.40 0.23
C GLY A 295 14.33 17.66 1.08
N SER A 296 13.75 18.71 0.52
CA SER A 296 13.35 19.91 1.28
C SER A 296 12.16 19.68 2.20
N LYS A 297 11.42 18.59 1.99
CA LYS A 297 10.29 18.10 2.77
C LYS A 297 10.15 16.59 2.55
N ASP A 298 9.37 15.94 3.41
CA ASP A 298 8.98 14.56 3.18
C ASP A 298 8.16 14.45 1.89
N ALA A 299 8.55 13.53 1.02
CA ALA A 299 7.95 13.36 -0.30
C ALA A 299 8.16 11.94 -0.82
N ASN A 300 7.17 11.37 -1.49
CA ASN A 300 7.33 10.09 -2.19
C ASN A 300 7.83 10.34 -3.61
N ILE A 301 8.92 9.67 -4.00
CA ILE A 301 9.41 9.63 -5.38
C ILE A 301 9.38 8.20 -5.91
N LYS A 302 9.29 8.05 -7.23
CA LYS A 302 9.22 6.78 -7.93
C LYS A 302 10.50 6.57 -8.74
N ALA A 303 11.10 5.40 -8.66
CA ALA A 303 12.21 4.97 -9.52
C ALA A 303 11.75 3.81 -10.40
N PHE A 304 12.02 3.88 -11.70
CA PHE A 304 11.70 2.82 -12.66
C PHE A 304 12.56 2.93 -13.92
N LEU A 305 12.54 1.88 -14.74
CA LEU A 305 13.16 1.84 -16.05
C LEU A 305 12.14 2.14 -17.14
N ARG A 306 12.55 2.91 -18.14
CA ARG A 306 11.75 3.15 -19.35
C ARG A 306 12.61 3.25 -20.58
N GLN A 307 11.97 3.12 -21.74
CA GLN A 307 12.63 3.31 -23.03
C GLN A 307 13.16 4.75 -23.15
N TRP A 308 14.42 4.89 -23.57
CA TRP A 308 15.00 6.20 -23.82
C TRP A 308 14.31 6.88 -25.00
N ASN A 309 14.06 6.11 -26.06
CA ASN A 309 13.38 6.57 -27.26
C ASN A 309 11.86 6.41 -27.14
N ALA A 310 11.11 7.13 -27.98
CA ALA A 310 9.67 6.96 -28.10
C ALA A 310 9.32 5.48 -28.37
N PRO A 311 8.26 4.93 -27.76
CA PRO A 311 7.18 5.63 -27.05
C PRO A 311 7.44 5.92 -25.55
N HIS A 312 8.66 5.74 -25.04
CA HIS A 312 9.00 5.95 -23.63
C HIS A 312 8.22 5.08 -22.65
N ALA A 313 7.86 3.86 -23.06
CA ALA A 313 7.11 2.94 -22.22
C ALA A 313 7.90 2.57 -20.95
N ILE A 314 7.20 2.45 -19.83
CA ILE A 314 7.76 1.87 -18.61
C ILE A 314 7.98 0.38 -18.86
N ILE A 315 9.20 -0.10 -18.61
CA ILE A 315 9.61 -1.48 -18.91
C ILE A 315 9.97 -2.28 -17.66
N SER A 316 9.84 -1.70 -16.46
CA SER A 316 10.08 -2.39 -15.19
C SER A 316 8.94 -2.16 -14.20
N THR A 317 9.00 -2.86 -13.07
CA THR A 317 8.28 -2.45 -11.86
C THR A 317 8.73 -1.06 -11.40
N ILE A 318 7.86 -0.39 -10.63
CA ILE A 318 8.12 0.92 -10.05
C ILE A 318 8.46 0.76 -8.57
N SER A 319 9.65 1.17 -8.16
CA SER A 319 10.02 1.31 -6.75
C SER A 319 9.58 2.68 -6.24
N THR A 320 8.86 2.75 -5.12
CA THR A 320 8.58 4.04 -4.46
C THR A 320 9.49 4.18 -3.25
N VAL A 321 10.13 5.33 -3.10
CA VAL A 321 10.92 5.66 -1.91
C VAL A 321 10.44 6.96 -1.28
N LYS A 322 10.44 7.01 0.05
CA LYS A 322 10.08 8.20 0.83
C LYS A 322 11.35 9.03 1.08
N LEU A 323 11.49 10.15 0.38
CA LEU A 323 12.46 11.18 0.69
C LEU A 323 12.12 11.84 2.02
N THR A 324 13.15 12.19 2.79
CA THR A 324 13.05 12.99 4.01
C THR A 324 14.09 14.09 4.00
N GLY A 325 14.04 15.00 4.99
CA GLY A 325 15.07 16.02 5.19
C GLY A 325 16.46 15.47 5.54
N ALA A 326 16.56 14.21 5.97
CA ALA A 326 17.83 13.56 6.27
C ALA A 326 18.50 13.04 5.00
N VAL A 327 19.84 12.91 5.03
CA VAL A 327 20.58 12.21 3.98
C VAL A 327 20.43 10.72 4.21
N THR A 328 19.83 10.03 3.25
CA THR A 328 19.53 8.60 3.31
C THR A 328 20.07 7.91 2.07
N ALA A 329 20.62 6.70 2.22
CA ALA A 329 20.93 5.83 1.10
C ALA A 329 19.69 5.00 0.73
N TYR A 330 19.35 4.99 -0.54
CA TYR A 330 18.22 4.26 -1.10
C TYR A 330 18.73 3.18 -2.04
N GLU A 331 17.99 2.07 -2.07
CA GLU A 331 18.22 0.95 -2.97
C GLU A 331 16.90 0.56 -3.62
N CYS A 332 16.92 0.38 -4.94
CA CYS A 332 15.76 -0.02 -5.74
C CYS A 332 16.17 -1.19 -6.64
N VAL A 333 15.33 -2.22 -6.73
CA VAL A 333 15.54 -3.37 -7.62
C VAL A 333 14.53 -3.36 -8.77
N PHE A 334 15.03 -3.65 -9.97
CA PHE A 334 14.21 -3.87 -11.17
C PHE A 334 14.46 -5.29 -11.67
N SER A 335 13.49 -6.16 -11.42
CA SER A 335 13.56 -7.58 -11.77
C SER A 335 12.87 -7.84 -13.10
N PHE A 336 13.56 -8.54 -14.00
CA PHE A 336 13.01 -9.00 -15.28
C PHE A 336 12.33 -7.89 -16.08
N PRO A 337 13.02 -6.75 -16.36
CA PRO A 337 12.44 -5.70 -17.18
C PRO A 337 12.16 -6.21 -18.59
N THR A 338 11.33 -5.52 -19.39
CA THR A 338 11.29 -5.82 -20.83
C THR A 338 12.66 -5.53 -21.45
N SER A 339 13.21 -6.47 -22.24
CA SER A 339 14.49 -6.25 -22.92
C SER A 339 14.40 -5.02 -23.82
N GLU A 340 15.34 -4.09 -23.67
CA GLU A 340 15.34 -2.82 -24.39
C GLU A 340 16.81 -2.40 -24.67
N PRO A 341 17.21 -2.19 -25.93
CA PRO A 341 18.58 -1.81 -26.28
C PRO A 341 19.00 -0.44 -25.74
N ASN A 342 18.05 0.47 -25.47
CA ASN A 342 18.36 1.80 -24.96
C ASN A 342 17.36 2.29 -23.90
N THR A 343 17.77 2.22 -22.64
CA THR A 343 16.94 2.47 -21.46
C THR A 343 17.47 3.66 -20.66
N CYS A 344 16.57 4.33 -19.92
CA CYS A 344 16.96 5.20 -18.82
C CYS A 344 16.35 4.78 -17.49
N ILE A 345 17.10 5.07 -16.42
CA ILE A 345 16.53 5.23 -15.09
C ILE A 345 15.68 6.49 -15.12
N THR A 346 14.46 6.39 -14.59
CA THR A 346 13.59 7.54 -14.36
C THR A 346 13.32 7.66 -12.87
N ILE A 347 13.67 8.81 -12.29
CA ILE A 347 13.22 9.23 -10.96
C ILE A 347 12.12 10.27 -11.16
N GLN A 348 10.89 9.91 -10.82
CA GLN A 348 9.71 10.76 -10.93
C GLN A 348 9.27 11.26 -9.56
N SER A 349 8.92 12.54 -9.49
CA SER A 349 8.19 13.13 -8.36
C SER A 349 6.85 13.63 -8.86
N ASP A 350 5.75 13.26 -8.20
CA ASP A 350 4.42 13.84 -8.41
C ASP A 350 4.12 14.98 -7.42
N ASN A 351 5.10 15.37 -6.60
CA ASN A 351 4.95 16.37 -5.54
C ASN A 351 5.10 17.79 -6.09
N GLU A 352 4.26 18.70 -5.63
CA GLU A 352 4.40 20.14 -5.90
C GLU A 352 5.55 20.75 -5.08
N ASN A 353 6.23 21.76 -5.64
CA ASN A 353 7.26 22.55 -4.96
C ASN A 353 8.27 21.71 -4.18
N LEU A 354 8.92 20.77 -4.87
CA LEU A 354 9.93 19.89 -4.28
C LEU A 354 11.33 20.31 -4.72
N VAL A 355 12.22 20.48 -3.75
CA VAL A 355 13.66 20.51 -3.97
C VAL A 355 14.25 19.24 -3.38
N TYR A 356 15.11 18.56 -4.12
CA TYR A 356 15.80 17.38 -3.62
C TYR A 356 17.19 17.27 -4.22
N TRP A 357 18.06 16.57 -3.48
CA TRP A 357 19.45 16.35 -3.84
C TRP A 357 19.69 14.87 -4.05
N LEU A 358 20.57 14.54 -4.99
CA LEU A 358 21.03 13.19 -5.29
C LEU A 358 22.55 13.16 -5.41
N ASP A 359 23.18 12.09 -4.92
CA ASP A 359 24.59 11.78 -5.15
C ASP A 359 24.83 10.27 -5.06
N ASP A 360 26.04 9.83 -5.39
CA ASP A 360 26.48 8.43 -5.41
C ASP A 360 25.50 7.53 -6.19
N ILE A 361 25.05 8.00 -7.37
CA ILE A 361 24.15 7.22 -8.21
C ILE A 361 24.92 6.06 -8.84
N GLU A 362 24.48 4.85 -8.52
CA GLU A 362 25.03 3.61 -9.05
C GLU A 362 23.93 2.75 -9.66
N PHE A 363 24.17 2.28 -10.88
CA PHE A 363 23.28 1.36 -11.58
C PHE A 363 24.06 0.23 -12.22
N SER A 364 23.67 -1.01 -11.92
CA SER A 364 24.33 -2.20 -12.43
C SER A 364 23.36 -3.38 -12.52
N GLU A 365 23.76 -4.41 -13.27
CA GLU A 365 23.12 -5.72 -13.16
C GLU A 365 23.35 -6.27 -11.76
N ALA A 366 22.46 -7.12 -11.26
CA ALA A 366 22.53 -7.62 -9.90
C ALA A 366 22.10 -9.09 -9.80
N ASP A 367 22.71 -9.78 -8.84
CA ASP A 367 22.22 -11.04 -8.31
C ASP A 367 21.37 -10.70 -7.08
N VAL A 368 20.07 -11.00 -7.16
CA VAL A 368 19.09 -10.62 -6.14
C VAL A 368 18.20 -11.80 -5.80
N THR A 369 17.97 -11.99 -4.50
CA THR A 369 16.92 -12.88 -3.99
C THR A 369 15.70 -12.03 -3.63
N ILE A 370 14.57 -12.23 -4.31
CA ILE A 370 13.32 -11.56 -3.95
C ILE A 370 12.78 -12.19 -2.66
N THR A 371 12.41 -11.36 -1.70
CA THR A 371 11.89 -11.83 -0.42
C THR A 371 10.54 -12.50 -0.62
N ASN A 372 10.42 -13.76 -0.18
CA ASN A 372 9.13 -14.42 -0.04
C ASN A 372 8.54 -14.12 1.35
N PRO A 373 7.38 -13.44 1.45
CA PRO A 373 6.78 -13.13 2.74
C PRO A 373 6.48 -14.34 3.63
N ASP A 374 6.23 -15.51 3.04
CA ASP A 374 5.95 -16.74 3.79
C ASP A 374 7.17 -17.28 4.56
N ASP A 375 8.38 -16.80 4.24
CA ASP A 375 9.59 -17.16 4.99
C ASP A 375 9.68 -16.40 6.33
N PHE A 376 8.90 -15.31 6.49
CA PHE A 376 8.93 -14.41 7.65
C PHE A 376 7.61 -14.37 8.42
N ILE A 377 6.51 -14.74 7.77
CA ILE A 377 5.16 -14.62 8.32
C ILE A 377 4.54 -16.00 8.45
N ARG A 378 4.00 -16.26 9.63
CA ARG A 378 3.16 -17.42 9.90
C ARG A 378 1.75 -16.98 10.26
N PHE A 379 0.77 -17.51 9.54
CA PHE A 379 -0.65 -17.29 9.83
C PHE A 379 -1.34 -18.63 9.97
N GLU A 380 -2.04 -18.84 11.09
CA GLU A 380 -2.68 -20.10 11.45
C GLU A 380 -4.08 -19.79 11.96
N TYR A 381 -5.04 -20.64 11.61
CA TYR A 381 -6.38 -20.60 12.19
C TYR A 381 -6.85 -22.02 12.52
N ASN A 382 -7.84 -22.11 13.40
CA ASN A 382 -8.49 -23.36 13.75
C ASN A 382 -9.99 -23.25 13.47
N ALA A 383 -10.43 -23.87 12.38
CA ALA A 383 -11.84 -23.91 12.00
C ALA A 383 -12.64 -25.02 12.70
N SER A 384 -11.99 -25.84 13.53
CA SER A 384 -12.65 -26.86 14.33
C SER A 384 -12.96 -26.37 15.75
N ASP A 385 -13.87 -27.06 16.42
CA ASP A 385 -14.17 -26.89 17.84
C ASP A 385 -13.16 -27.60 18.77
N VAL A 386 -12.22 -28.36 18.19
CA VAL A 386 -11.18 -29.07 18.94
C VAL A 386 -9.95 -28.19 19.08
N ALA A 387 -9.41 -28.09 20.29
CA ALA A 387 -8.17 -27.35 20.53
C ALA A 387 -7.01 -27.89 19.68
N LYS A 388 -6.28 -26.98 19.03
CA LYS A 388 -5.12 -27.30 18.18
C LYS A 388 -3.85 -26.69 18.77
N THR A 389 -2.80 -27.49 18.89
CA THR A 389 -1.46 -27.01 19.23
C THR A 389 -0.64 -26.88 17.94
N VAL A 390 -0.05 -25.71 17.74
CA VAL A 390 0.87 -25.44 16.63
C VAL A 390 2.28 -25.40 17.18
N LYS A 391 3.15 -26.29 16.71
CA LYS A 391 4.58 -26.26 17.05
C LYS A 391 5.27 -25.19 16.21
N LEU A 392 5.93 -24.26 16.88
CA LEU A 392 6.79 -23.27 16.24
C LEU A 392 8.16 -23.86 15.96
N ASP A 393 8.71 -23.50 14.80
CA ASP A 393 10.01 -23.92 14.27
C ASP A 393 11.10 -22.85 14.48
N ALA A 394 10.71 -21.67 14.94
CA ALA A 394 11.56 -20.57 15.31
C ALA A 394 10.90 -19.72 16.41
N ALA A 395 11.60 -18.69 16.88
CA ALA A 395 10.98 -17.66 17.71
C ALA A 395 10.15 -16.72 16.82
N TYR A 396 8.90 -16.49 17.20
CA TYR A 396 7.98 -15.57 16.53
C TYR A 396 7.58 -14.44 17.48
N ILE A 397 7.11 -13.34 16.92
CA ILE A 397 6.33 -12.34 17.65
C ILE A 397 4.95 -12.21 17.02
N ASP A 398 3.94 -11.87 17.82
CA ASP A 398 2.63 -11.53 17.28
C ASP A 398 2.53 -10.06 16.85
N ALA A 399 1.35 -9.69 16.35
CA ALA A 399 0.97 -8.31 15.99
C ALA A 399 1.17 -7.29 17.13
N ARG A 400 1.13 -7.75 18.39
CA ARG A 400 1.25 -6.92 19.60
C ARG A 400 2.65 -6.93 20.18
N ASN A 401 3.63 -7.47 19.44
CA ASN A 401 5.03 -7.59 19.84
C ASN A 401 5.25 -8.51 21.07
N VAL A 402 4.39 -9.52 21.24
CA VAL A 402 4.55 -10.57 22.25
C VAL A 402 5.33 -11.73 21.62
N SER A 403 6.38 -12.20 22.29
CA SER A 403 7.23 -13.30 21.80
C SER A 403 6.66 -14.69 22.11
N TYR A 404 6.86 -15.62 21.17
CA TYR A 404 6.49 -17.03 21.24
C TYR A 404 7.67 -17.89 20.74
N SER A 405 7.85 -19.08 21.33
CA SER A 405 8.94 -20.01 20.99
C SER A 405 8.55 -21.45 21.19
#